data_AF-A0A7C1KVV9-F1
#
_entry.id   AF-A0A7C1KVV9-F1
#
_cell.length_a   1.000
_cell.length_b   1.000
_cell.length_c   1.000
_cell.angle_alpha   90.00
_cell.angle_beta   90.00
_cell.angle_gamma   90.00
#
_symmetry.space_group_name_H-M   'P 1'
#
loop_
_entity.id
_entity.type
_entity.pdbx_description
1 polymer ?
#
loop_
_entity_poly.entity_id
_entity_poly.type
_entity_poly.pdbx_seq_one_letter_code
_entity_poly.pdbx_strand_id
1 'polypeptide(L)'
;MVGERNKRWAVLIVIVLVVASLSGCLGSEKQDNNERIDGSINVSNEIDLAFQSLFIAGDFVDEAYRASREEDYDKTIELFKKAKKSYEKSHNHFSVLLNKTGDPRTDEFVYYYFEGTKFYVKASEAEIKYFEYRSIGDVENSETASDEAKVNYAKAREFLEKTREILEELNAEGKTI
;
A
#
# COMPACT_ATOMS: atom_id res chain seq x y z
N MET A 1 -16.52 -19.55 -5.16
CA MET A 1 -15.10 -19.13 -4.99
C MET A 1 -14.96 -17.71 -4.41
N VAL A 2 -15.74 -17.36 -3.37
CA VAL A 2 -15.63 -16.08 -2.64
C VAL A 2 -14.73 -16.22 -1.40
N GLY A 3 -14.58 -17.45 -0.88
CA GLY A 3 -13.83 -17.73 0.35
C GLY A 3 -12.30 -17.65 0.25
N GLU A 4 -11.70 -17.80 -0.94
CA GLU A 4 -10.23 -17.67 -1.10
C GLU A 4 -9.77 -16.22 -1.29
N ARG A 5 -10.59 -15.37 -1.91
CA ARG A 5 -10.32 -13.93 -2.00
C ARG A 5 -10.36 -13.30 -0.61
N ASN A 6 -11.35 -13.66 0.20
CA ASN A 6 -11.41 -13.21 1.59
C ASN A 6 -10.23 -13.70 2.43
N LYS A 7 -9.60 -14.84 2.10
CA LYS A 7 -8.37 -15.32 2.78
C LYS A 7 -7.11 -14.57 2.36
N ARG A 8 -6.96 -14.22 1.07
CA ARG A 8 -5.81 -13.43 0.58
C ARG A 8 -5.83 -12.00 1.14
N TRP A 9 -7.02 -11.42 1.28
CA TRP A 9 -7.19 -10.12 1.94
C TRP A 9 -7.20 -10.24 3.47
N ALA A 10 -7.62 -11.36 4.05
CA ALA A 10 -7.52 -11.59 5.50
C ALA A 10 -6.08 -11.56 6.02
N VAL A 11 -5.10 -11.99 5.24
CA VAL A 11 -3.66 -11.89 5.61
C VAL A 11 -3.19 -10.42 5.67
N LEU A 12 -3.81 -9.52 4.90
CA LEU A 12 -3.58 -8.07 5.00
C LEU A 12 -4.42 -7.39 6.11
N ILE A 13 -5.52 -8.01 6.56
CA ILE A 13 -6.45 -7.46 7.56
C ILE A 13 -5.98 -7.67 9.01
N VAL A 14 -4.98 -8.52 9.27
CA VAL A 14 -4.47 -8.74 10.65
C VAL A 14 -3.60 -7.57 11.16
N ILE A 15 -3.30 -6.57 10.33
CA ILE A 15 -2.43 -5.42 10.67
C ILE A 15 -3.14 -4.34 11.53
N VAL A 16 -4.45 -4.46 11.83
CA VAL A 16 -5.21 -3.40 12.53
C VAL A 16 -5.22 -3.52 14.07
N LEU A 17 -4.42 -4.41 14.70
CA LEU A 17 -4.52 -4.66 16.15
C LEU A 17 -3.33 -4.24 17.03
N VAL A 18 -2.60 -3.19 16.67
CA VAL A 18 -1.56 -2.64 17.59
C VAL A 18 -1.40 -1.13 17.44
N VAL A 19 -2.40 -0.38 17.88
CA VAL A 19 -2.22 1.06 18.17
C VAL A 19 -2.08 1.30 19.69
N ALA A 20 -2.07 0.25 20.51
CA ALA A 20 -2.11 0.41 21.97
C ALA A 20 -0.74 0.49 22.68
N SER A 21 0.38 0.15 22.04
CA SER A 21 1.69 0.08 22.72
C SER A 21 2.60 1.30 22.50
N LEU A 22 2.32 2.19 21.54
CA LEU A 22 3.18 3.36 21.28
C LEU A 22 2.90 4.57 22.19
N SER A 23 1.88 4.53 23.05
CA SER A 23 1.63 5.57 24.07
C SER A 23 2.42 5.38 25.37
N GLY A 24 3.29 4.36 25.45
CA GLY A 24 3.81 3.84 26.70
C GLY A 24 5.31 4.00 26.97
N CYS A 25 5.98 5.01 26.43
CA CYS A 25 7.37 5.35 26.82
C CYS A 25 7.68 6.84 26.56
N LEU A 26 6.87 7.74 27.11
CA LEU A 26 7.24 9.15 27.25
C LEU A 26 7.30 9.48 28.73
N GLY A 27 8.50 9.86 29.15
CA GLY A 27 8.85 10.15 30.53
C GLY A 27 7.90 11.14 31.18
N SER A 28 7.72 10.94 32.48
CA SER A 28 7.18 11.93 33.42
C SER A 28 7.90 13.27 33.22
N GLU A 29 7.25 14.24 32.61
CA GLU A 29 7.66 15.64 32.73
C GLU A 29 6.43 16.55 32.87
N LYS A 30 6.58 17.53 33.76
CA LYS A 30 5.52 18.26 34.45
C LYS A 30 4.70 19.12 33.49
N GLN A 31 3.42 19.29 33.85
CA GLN A 31 2.53 20.30 33.29
C GLN A 31 3.20 21.67 33.32
N ASP A 32 3.47 22.25 32.16
CA ASP A 32 3.60 23.68 32.02
C ASP A 32 2.74 24.14 30.84
N ASN A 33 1.82 25.05 31.15
CA ASN A 33 0.81 25.57 30.24
C ASN A 33 1.50 26.51 29.24
N ASN A 34 1.77 26.00 28.04
CA ASN A 34 2.01 26.87 26.89
C ASN A 34 1.50 26.17 25.64
N GLU A 35 0.56 26.81 24.96
CA GLU A 35 -0.01 26.39 23.68
C GLU A 35 1.12 26.30 22.64
N ARG A 36 1.77 25.13 22.56
CA ARG A 36 2.50 24.71 21.39
C ARG A 36 1.46 24.34 20.34
N ILE A 37 1.47 25.06 19.22
CA ILE A 37 0.92 24.57 17.96
C ILE A 37 1.68 23.27 17.65
N ASP A 38 1.09 22.14 18.03
CA ASP A 38 1.76 20.84 17.99
C ASP A 38 1.75 20.32 16.55
N GLY A 39 2.82 20.64 15.82
CA GLY A 39 3.15 20.03 14.53
C GLY A 39 3.70 18.60 14.66
N SER A 40 3.26 17.85 15.68
CA SER A 40 3.64 16.46 15.86
C SER A 40 2.92 15.59 14.83
N ILE A 41 3.69 14.84 14.02
CA ILE A 41 3.11 13.85 13.11
C ILE A 41 2.47 12.76 13.97
N ASN A 42 1.16 12.57 13.82
CA ASN A 42 0.48 11.45 14.45
C ASN A 42 0.75 10.17 13.63
N VAL A 43 1.78 9.42 14.05
CA VAL A 43 2.25 8.18 13.40
C VAL A 43 1.11 7.19 13.17
N SER A 44 0.23 6.98 14.16
CA SER A 44 -0.90 6.07 14.02
C SER A 44 -1.87 6.51 12.92
N ASN A 45 -2.21 7.80 12.88
CA ASN A 45 -3.10 8.33 11.85
C ASN A 45 -2.48 8.20 10.44
N GLU A 46 -1.18 8.45 10.30
CA GLU A 46 -0.49 8.28 9.02
C GLU A 46 -0.46 6.81 8.57
N ILE A 47 -0.27 5.85 9.48
CA ILE A 47 -0.35 4.42 9.18
C ILE A 47 -1.75 4.06 8.68
N ASP A 48 -2.79 4.49 9.39
CA ASP A 48 -4.18 4.23 9.02
C ASP A 48 -4.50 4.79 7.62
N LEU A 49 -4.09 6.03 7.35
CA LEU A 49 -4.29 6.67 6.04
C LEU A 49 -3.50 5.98 4.92
N ALA A 50 -2.29 5.50 5.21
CA ALA A 50 -1.47 4.75 4.26
C ALA A 50 -2.18 3.45 3.83
N PHE A 51 -2.67 2.68 4.79
CA PHE A 51 -3.36 1.41 4.54
C PHE A 51 -4.75 1.59 3.94
N GLN A 52 -5.53 2.56 4.39
CA GLN A 52 -6.82 2.88 3.77
C GLN A 52 -6.64 3.22 2.29
N SER A 53 -5.64 4.03 1.96
CA SER A 53 -5.32 4.37 0.58
C SER A 53 -4.89 3.15 -0.23
N LEU A 54 -4.15 2.22 0.37
CA LEU A 54 -3.74 0.96 -0.25
C LEU A 54 -4.94 0.05 -0.54
N PHE A 55 -5.87 -0.09 0.40
CA PHE A 55 -7.07 -0.91 0.22
C PHE A 55 -8.00 -0.34 -0.86
N ILE A 56 -8.22 0.98 -0.85
CA ILE A 56 -8.98 1.67 -1.90
C ILE A 56 -8.34 1.44 -3.27
N ALA A 57 -7.00 1.46 -3.37
CA ALA A 57 -6.31 1.17 -4.62
C ALA A 57 -6.62 -0.24 -5.12
N GLY A 58 -6.58 -1.24 -4.23
CA GLY A 58 -6.89 -2.62 -4.58
C GLY A 58 -8.35 -2.82 -5.02
N ASP A 59 -9.32 -2.14 -4.40
CA ASP A 59 -10.72 -2.17 -4.83
C ASP A 59 -10.88 -1.65 -6.27
N PHE A 60 -10.20 -0.55 -6.61
CA PHE A 60 -10.20 -0.02 -7.97
C PHE A 60 -9.53 -0.97 -8.97
N VAL A 61 -8.43 -1.64 -8.60
CA VAL A 61 -7.78 -2.64 -9.47
C VAL A 61 -8.71 -3.83 -9.72
N ASP A 62 -9.36 -4.35 -8.68
CA ASP A 62 -10.32 -5.45 -8.81
C ASP A 62 -11.52 -5.08 -9.69
N GLU A 63 -12.01 -3.84 -9.59
CA GLU A 63 -13.03 -3.31 -10.50
C GLU A 63 -12.50 -3.12 -11.93
N ALA A 64 -11.28 -2.62 -12.10
CA ALA A 64 -10.68 -2.42 -13.42
C ALA A 64 -10.58 -3.75 -14.18
N TYR A 65 -10.12 -4.82 -13.53
CA TYR A 65 -10.10 -6.15 -14.14
C TYR A 65 -11.49 -6.74 -14.37
N ARG A 66 -12.54 -6.30 -13.66
CA ARG A 66 -13.93 -6.67 -14.00
C ARG A 66 -14.35 -5.98 -15.30
N ALA A 67 -14.17 -4.67 -15.39
CA ALA A 67 -14.49 -3.89 -16.57
C ALA A 67 -13.72 -4.38 -17.82
N SER A 68 -12.45 -4.75 -17.68
CA SER A 68 -11.64 -5.22 -18.80
C SER A 68 -12.12 -6.55 -19.40
N ARG A 69 -12.71 -7.43 -18.59
CA ARG A 69 -13.34 -8.67 -19.07
C ARG A 69 -14.64 -8.43 -19.84
N GLU A 70 -15.25 -7.28 -19.63
CA GLU A 70 -16.41 -6.79 -20.37
C GLU A 70 -15.98 -5.94 -21.58
N GLU A 71 -14.66 -5.84 -21.85
CA GLU A 71 -14.05 -5.01 -22.89
C GLU A 71 -14.36 -3.51 -22.78
N ASP A 72 -14.78 -3.05 -21.59
CA ASP A 72 -14.95 -1.63 -21.27
C ASP A 72 -13.59 -1.00 -20.91
N TYR A 73 -12.79 -0.73 -21.96
CA TYR A 73 -11.43 -0.22 -21.79
C TYR A 73 -11.39 1.21 -21.24
N ASP A 74 -12.36 2.06 -21.58
CA ASP A 74 -12.43 3.43 -21.05
C ASP A 74 -12.62 3.41 -19.52
N LYS A 75 -13.58 2.62 -19.04
CA LYS A 75 -13.79 2.44 -17.60
C LYS A 75 -12.59 1.78 -16.93
N THR A 76 -11.99 0.79 -17.59
CA THR A 76 -10.77 0.11 -17.08
C THR A 76 -9.64 1.12 -16.87
N ILE A 77 -9.36 1.97 -17.85
CA ILE A 77 -8.32 3.00 -17.79
C ILE A 77 -8.63 4.01 -16.67
N GLU A 78 -9.89 4.45 -16.56
CA GLU A 78 -10.31 5.37 -15.49
C GLU A 78 -10.07 4.77 -14.09
N LEU A 79 -10.41 3.49 -13.91
CA LEU A 79 -10.22 2.79 -12.64
C LEU A 79 -8.74 2.60 -12.30
N PHE A 80 -7.89 2.25 -13.27
CA PHE A 80 -6.45 2.20 -13.00
C PHE A 80 -5.86 3.59 -12.70
N LYS A 81 -6.37 4.67 -13.30
CA LYS A 81 -5.99 6.05 -12.91
C LYS A 81 -6.37 6.36 -11.45
N LYS A 82 -7.54 5.91 -10.99
CA LYS A 82 -7.96 6.04 -9.58
C LYS A 82 -7.13 5.16 -8.64
N ALA A 83 -6.82 3.93 -9.04
CA ALA A 83 -5.93 3.03 -8.30
C ALA A 83 -4.54 3.64 -8.13
N LYS A 84 -3.94 4.12 -9.23
CA LYS A 84 -2.65 4.82 -9.23
C LYS A 84 -2.63 5.97 -8.23
N LYS A 85 -3.62 6.86 -8.29
CA LYS A 85 -3.72 8.01 -7.37
C LYS A 85 -3.82 7.57 -5.90
N SER A 86 -4.45 6.43 -5.64
CA SER A 86 -4.60 5.89 -4.29
C SER A 86 -3.28 5.24 -3.81
N TYR A 87 -2.55 4.55 -4.69
CA TYR A 87 -1.18 4.10 -4.41
C TYR A 87 -0.23 5.27 -4.15
N GLU A 88 -0.32 6.36 -4.92
CA GLU A 88 0.49 7.59 -4.69
C GLU A 88 0.21 8.20 -3.31
N LYS A 89 -1.06 8.26 -2.88
CA LYS A 89 -1.41 8.70 -1.52
C LYS A 89 -0.81 7.78 -0.46
N SER A 90 -0.98 6.47 -0.62
CA SER A 90 -0.42 5.46 0.30
C SER A 90 1.10 5.62 0.43
N HIS A 91 1.79 5.71 -0.70
CA HIS A 91 3.23 5.94 -0.77
C HIS A 91 3.65 7.23 -0.05
N ASN A 92 2.91 8.32 -0.20
CA ASN A 92 3.21 9.58 0.48
C ASN A 92 3.07 9.45 2.00
N HIS A 93 2.03 8.78 2.50
CA HIS A 93 1.87 8.52 3.94
C HIS A 93 3.01 7.63 4.48
N PHE A 94 3.37 6.55 3.78
CA PHE A 94 4.54 5.75 4.14
C PHE A 94 5.85 6.55 4.10
N SER A 95 6.00 7.49 3.17
CA SER A 95 7.17 8.36 3.11
C SER A 95 7.29 9.27 4.33
N VAL A 96 6.16 9.81 4.84
CA VAL A 96 6.12 10.64 6.06
C VAL A 96 6.52 9.82 7.29
N LEU A 97 6.18 8.52 7.31
CA LEU A 97 6.43 7.60 8.40
C LEU A 97 7.88 7.10 8.51
N LEU A 98 8.69 7.22 7.46
CA LEU A 98 10.07 6.73 7.45
C LEU A 98 10.89 7.31 8.61
N ASN A 99 11.45 6.42 9.44
CA ASN A 99 12.27 6.75 10.61
C ASN A 99 11.53 7.59 11.67
N LYS A 100 10.20 7.48 11.75
CA LYS A 100 9.38 8.19 12.74
C LYS A 100 8.90 7.30 13.88
N THR A 101 9.12 6.00 13.81
CA THR A 101 8.57 5.05 14.80
C THR A 101 9.50 4.85 15.99
N GLY A 102 10.81 5.06 15.79
CA GLY A 102 11.84 4.83 16.82
C GLY A 102 12.13 3.34 17.08
N ASP A 103 11.42 2.43 16.41
CA ASP A 103 11.63 0.99 16.44
C ASP A 103 12.19 0.53 15.09
N PRO A 104 13.41 -0.03 15.04
CA PRO A 104 14.05 -0.41 13.78
C PRO A 104 13.25 -1.40 12.92
N ARG A 105 12.47 -2.30 13.54
CA ARG A 105 11.65 -3.28 12.80
C ARG A 105 10.40 -2.63 12.21
N THR A 106 9.82 -1.69 12.92
CA THR A 106 8.68 -0.90 12.44
C THR A 106 9.13 0.04 11.32
N ASP A 107 10.32 0.64 11.43
CA ASP A 107 10.90 1.45 10.35
C ASP A 107 11.21 0.58 9.11
N GLU A 108 11.69 -0.65 9.28
CA GLU A 108 11.91 -1.60 8.18
C GLU A 108 10.58 -2.03 7.53
N PHE A 109 9.56 -2.32 8.34
CA PHE A 109 8.21 -2.62 7.89
C PHE A 109 7.61 -1.48 7.05
N VAL A 110 7.71 -0.24 7.54
CA VAL A 110 7.27 0.96 6.81
C VAL A 110 8.07 1.13 5.52
N TYR A 111 9.38 0.90 5.55
CA TYR A 111 10.24 0.98 4.38
C TYR A 111 9.84 0.01 3.27
N TYR A 112 9.52 -1.24 3.60
CA TYR A 112 9.07 -2.21 2.61
C TYR A 112 7.71 -1.86 2.01
N TYR A 113 6.77 -1.35 2.79
CA TYR A 113 5.53 -0.80 2.23
C TYR A 113 5.77 0.43 1.35
N PHE A 114 6.67 1.33 1.73
CA PHE A 114 7.07 2.48 0.93
C PHE A 114 7.62 2.06 -0.45
N GLU A 115 8.61 1.15 -0.49
CA GLU A 115 9.14 0.69 -1.78
C GLU A 115 8.12 -0.15 -2.57
N GLY A 116 7.31 -0.98 -1.90
CA GLY A 116 6.26 -1.78 -2.55
C GLY A 116 5.21 -0.90 -3.24
N THR A 117 4.72 0.13 -2.55
CA THR A 117 3.70 1.07 -3.09
C THR A 117 4.21 1.85 -4.31
N LYS A 118 5.49 2.23 -4.31
CA LYS A 118 6.14 2.84 -5.49
C LYS A 118 6.10 1.93 -6.73
N PHE A 119 6.29 0.62 -6.56
CA PHE A 119 6.16 -0.33 -7.67
C PHE A 119 4.70 -0.55 -8.08
N TYR A 120 3.74 -0.49 -7.17
CA TYR A 120 2.32 -0.50 -7.52
C TYR A 120 1.89 0.73 -8.34
N VAL A 121 2.44 1.91 -8.07
CA VAL A 121 2.23 3.10 -8.92
C VAL A 121 2.69 2.83 -10.34
N LYS A 122 3.92 2.32 -10.51
CA LYS A 122 4.48 1.98 -11.83
C LYS A 122 3.69 0.88 -12.55
N ALA A 123 3.24 -0.13 -11.82
CA ALA A 123 2.40 -1.19 -12.37
C ALA A 123 1.08 -0.62 -12.90
N SER A 124 0.45 0.29 -12.15
CA SER A 124 -0.79 0.96 -12.59
C SER A 124 -0.56 1.86 -13.81
N GLU A 125 0.58 2.54 -13.92
CA GLU A 125 0.95 3.29 -15.13
C GLU A 125 1.09 2.40 -16.36
N ALA A 126 1.71 1.24 -16.19
CA ALA A 126 1.88 0.26 -17.26
C ALA A 126 0.53 -0.36 -17.67
N GLU A 127 -0.36 -0.67 -16.73
CA GLU A 127 -1.73 -1.14 -17.01
C GLU A 127 -2.54 -0.10 -17.78
N ILE A 128 -2.45 1.19 -17.41
CA ILE A 128 -3.10 2.27 -18.17
C ILE A 128 -2.65 2.25 -19.63
N LYS A 129 -1.33 2.21 -19.88
CA LYS A 129 -0.78 2.14 -21.24
C LYS A 129 -1.23 0.86 -21.97
N TYR A 130 -1.22 -0.27 -21.28
CA TYR A 130 -1.67 -1.55 -21.83
C TYR A 130 -3.09 -1.44 -22.41
N PHE A 131 -4.02 -0.89 -21.62
CA PHE A 131 -5.40 -0.72 -22.06
C PHE A 131 -5.57 0.40 -23.09
N GLU A 132 -4.79 1.48 -23.02
CA GLU A 132 -4.75 2.52 -24.06
C GLU A 132 -4.34 1.92 -25.41
N TYR A 133 -3.28 1.11 -25.47
CA TYR A 133 -2.86 0.42 -26.70
C TYR A 133 -3.86 -0.65 -27.16
N ARG A 134 -4.43 -1.44 -26.23
CA ARG A 134 -5.48 -2.43 -26.58
C ARG A 134 -6.71 -1.77 -27.19
N SER A 135 -7.11 -0.60 -26.70
CA SER A 135 -8.29 0.11 -27.20
C SER A 135 -8.19 0.52 -28.67
N ILE A 136 -6.97 0.75 -29.16
CA ILE A 136 -6.68 1.12 -30.56
C ILE A 136 -6.17 -0.05 -31.41
N GLY A 137 -6.12 -1.27 -30.84
CA GLY A 137 -5.64 -2.46 -31.53
C GLY A 137 -4.12 -2.57 -31.71
N ASP A 138 -3.34 -1.78 -30.96
CA ASP A 138 -1.87 -1.82 -30.99
C ASP A 138 -1.34 -2.96 -30.12
N VAL A 139 -1.27 -4.16 -30.71
CA VAL A 139 -0.94 -5.39 -29.98
C VAL A 139 0.49 -5.37 -29.44
N GLU A 140 1.48 -4.98 -30.26
CA GLU A 140 2.90 -5.02 -29.89
C GLU A 140 3.21 -4.11 -28.68
N ASN A 141 2.73 -2.87 -28.71
CA ASN A 141 2.94 -1.95 -27.60
C ASN A 141 2.12 -2.36 -26.37
N SER A 142 0.94 -2.97 -26.56
CA SER A 142 0.17 -3.52 -25.45
C SER A 142 0.92 -4.66 -24.75
N GLU A 143 1.51 -5.60 -25.48
CA GLU A 143 2.27 -6.71 -24.88
C GLU A 143 3.47 -6.20 -24.08
N THR A 144 4.19 -5.22 -24.63
CA THR A 144 5.30 -4.55 -23.94
C THR A 144 4.84 -3.92 -22.62
N ALA A 145 3.75 -3.15 -22.64
CA ALA A 145 3.19 -2.53 -21.44
C ALA A 145 2.68 -3.58 -20.42
N SER A 146 2.12 -4.69 -20.90
CA SER A 146 1.69 -5.81 -20.05
C SER A 146 2.87 -6.43 -19.30
N ASP A 147 4.00 -6.62 -19.97
CA ASP A 147 5.20 -7.18 -19.35
C ASP A 147 5.84 -6.20 -18.35
N GLU A 148 5.84 -4.89 -18.66
CA GLU A 148 6.21 -3.86 -17.68
C GLU A 148 5.32 -3.92 -16.43
N ALA A 149 4.01 -4.06 -16.59
CA ALA A 149 3.08 -4.18 -15.47
C ALA A 149 3.39 -5.41 -14.61
N LYS A 150 3.57 -6.59 -15.23
CA LYS A 150 3.91 -7.84 -14.53
C LYS A 150 5.21 -7.71 -13.73
N VAL A 151 6.25 -7.13 -14.32
CA VAL A 151 7.55 -6.94 -13.65
C VAL A 151 7.39 -6.02 -12.44
N ASN A 152 6.65 -4.93 -12.56
CA ASN A 152 6.43 -4.01 -11.44
C ASN A 152 5.56 -4.65 -10.34
N TYR A 153 4.51 -5.40 -10.70
CA TYR A 153 3.74 -6.16 -9.71
C TYR A 153 4.57 -7.22 -8.99
N ALA A 154 5.47 -7.92 -9.70
CA ALA A 154 6.37 -8.88 -9.07
C ALA A 154 7.28 -8.21 -8.04
N LYS A 155 7.91 -7.10 -8.41
CA LYS A 155 8.75 -6.32 -7.47
C LYS A 155 7.96 -5.80 -6.28
N ALA A 156 6.74 -5.30 -6.49
CA ALA A 156 5.88 -4.87 -5.39
C ALA A 156 5.59 -6.02 -4.41
N ARG A 157 5.33 -7.22 -4.93
CA ARG A 157 5.11 -8.42 -4.11
C ARG A 157 6.35 -8.84 -3.33
N GLU A 158 7.54 -8.77 -3.92
CA GLU A 158 8.79 -9.08 -3.20
C GLU A 158 8.95 -8.23 -1.93
N PHE A 159 8.58 -6.95 -1.99
CA PHE A 159 8.60 -6.08 -0.80
C PHE A 159 7.50 -6.42 0.21
N LEU A 160 6.29 -6.76 -0.25
CA LEU A 160 5.22 -7.20 0.65
C LEU A 160 5.53 -8.55 1.31
N GLU A 161 6.26 -9.44 0.62
CA GLU A 161 6.72 -10.71 1.19
C GLU A 161 7.70 -10.48 2.33
N LYS A 162 8.67 -9.57 2.17
CA LYS A 162 9.56 -9.16 3.27
C LYS A 162 8.82 -8.54 4.45
N THR A 163 7.77 -7.77 4.17
CA THR A 163 6.88 -7.25 5.22
C THR A 163 6.22 -8.39 6.00
N ARG A 164 5.74 -9.42 5.30
CA ARG A 164 5.16 -10.62 5.92
C ARG A 164 6.19 -11.38 6.75
N GLU A 165 7.44 -11.49 6.28
CA GLU A 165 8.53 -12.12 7.04
C GLU A 165 8.76 -11.39 8.37
N ILE A 166 8.82 -10.05 8.39
CA ILE A 166 8.93 -9.25 9.63
C ILE A 166 7.77 -9.58 10.58
N LEU A 167 6.53 -9.65 10.08
CA LEU A 167 5.36 -9.98 10.90
C LEU A 167 5.42 -11.41 11.45
N GLU A 168 5.88 -12.37 10.67
CA GLU A 168 6.04 -13.76 11.09
C GLU A 168 7.11 -13.88 12.20
N GLU A 169 8.24 -13.19 12.06
CA GLU A 169 9.29 -13.12 13.08
C GLU A 169 8.81 -12.49 14.38
N LEU A 170 8.09 -11.37 14.30
CA LEU A 170 7.54 -10.71 15.48
C LEU A 170 6.52 -11.58 16.21
N ASN A 171 5.63 -12.23 15.47
CA ASN A 171 4.67 -13.17 16.05
C ASN A 171 5.37 -14.35 16.72
N ALA A 172 6.45 -14.89 16.12
CA ALA A 172 7.25 -15.96 16.72
C ALA A 172 7.93 -15.53 18.03
N GLU A 173 8.26 -14.24 18.17
CA GLU A 173 8.79 -13.64 19.39
C GLU A 173 7.71 -13.23 20.41
N GLY A 174 6.42 -13.43 20.10
CA GLY A 174 5.30 -12.97 20.93
C GLY A 174 5.16 -11.44 20.97
N LYS A 175 5.70 -10.75 19.96
CA LYS A 175 5.63 -9.30 19.79
C LYS A 175 4.67 -8.96 18.65
N THR A 176 4.19 -7.72 18.66
CA THR A 176 3.27 -7.20 17.64
C THR A 176 3.74 -5.80 17.24
N ILE A 177 3.65 -5.45 15.94
CA ILE A 177 3.93 -4.09 15.41
C ILE A 177 2.73 -3.21 15.68
#